data_AF-A0A166W8L9-F1
#
_entry.id   AF-A0A166W8L9-F1
#
_cell.length_a   1.000
_cell.length_b   1.000
_cell.length_c   1.000
_cell.angle_alpha   90.00
_cell.angle_beta   90.00
_cell.angle_gamma   90.00
#
_symmetry.space_group_name_H-M   'P 1'
#
loop_
_entity.id
_entity.type
_entity.pdbx_description
1 polymer ?
#
loop_
_entity_poly.entity_id
_entity_poly.type
_entity_poly.pdbx_seq_one_letter_code
_entity_poly.pdbx_strand_id
1 'polypeptide(L)'
;MSVISRNERSRKAQTQDAKRYIQMTIRRLRQDMNLTQAQLGKSLVTPVDQATISNWESGKTELSASQLLDVMMLFGKPNFLMLLEQSDASDMAFTERKSA
;
A
#
# COMPACT_ATOMS: atom_id res chain seq x y z
N MET A 1 -22.38 -9.69 -23.60
CA MET A 1 -21.62 -9.38 -22.37
C MET A 1 -20.87 -8.09 -22.61
N SER A 2 -21.25 -6.99 -21.94
CA SER A 2 -20.57 -5.70 -22.08
C SER A 2 -19.17 -5.82 -21.48
N VAL A 3 -18.14 -5.82 -22.33
CA VAL A 3 -16.75 -5.75 -21.88
C VAL A 3 -16.59 -4.40 -21.22
N ILE A 4 -16.39 -4.39 -19.89
CA ILE A 4 -16.07 -3.19 -19.13
C ILE A 4 -14.71 -2.68 -19.62
N SER A 5 -14.71 -1.95 -20.73
CA SER A 5 -13.57 -1.23 -21.30
C SER A 5 -13.34 0.04 -20.47
N ARG A 6 -13.08 -0.13 -19.18
CA ARG A 6 -12.59 0.97 -18.34
C ARG A 6 -11.09 1.07 -18.55
N ASN A 7 -10.65 2.24 -19.05
CA ASN A 7 -9.28 2.65 -19.41
C ASN A 7 -8.18 1.79 -18.74
N GLU A 8 -7.77 0.72 -19.42
CA GLU A 8 -6.87 -0.31 -18.88
C GLU A 8 -5.50 0.28 -18.50
N ARG A 9 -4.99 1.21 -19.31
CA ARG A 9 -3.73 1.90 -19.05
C ARG A 9 -3.80 2.69 -17.75
N SER A 10 -4.89 3.44 -17.54
CA SER A 10 -5.11 4.18 -16.29
C SER A 10 -5.18 3.25 -15.08
N ARG A 11 -5.92 2.14 -15.18
CA ARG A 11 -6.04 1.16 -14.09
C ARG A 11 -4.69 0.52 -13.74
N LYS A 12 -3.90 0.17 -14.76
CA LYS A 12 -2.54 -0.37 -14.57
C LYS A 12 -1.64 0.63 -13.84
N ALA A 13 -1.65 1.90 -14.26
CA ALA A 13 -0.86 2.95 -13.60
C ALA A 13 -1.27 3.13 -12.13
N GLN A 14 -2.56 3.33 -11.86
CA GLN A 14 -3.11 3.47 -10.49
C GLN A 14 -2.76 2.27 -9.61
N THR A 15 -2.81 1.05 -10.16
CA THR A 15 -2.45 -0.17 -9.43
C THR A 15 -0.96 -0.18 -9.05
N GLN A 16 -0.08 0.27 -9.94
CA GLN A 16 1.35 0.36 -9.65
C GLN A 16 1.65 1.43 -8.61
N ASP A 17 0.97 2.57 -8.67
CA ASP A 17 1.13 3.65 -7.69
C ASP A 17 0.66 3.20 -6.30
N ALA A 18 -0.49 2.51 -6.23
CA ALA A 18 -0.99 1.92 -4.99
C ALA A 18 0.01 0.89 -4.40
N LYS A 19 0.60 0.04 -5.23
CA LYS A 19 1.63 -0.93 -4.79
C LYS A 19 2.83 -0.22 -4.17
N ARG A 20 3.35 0.82 -4.82
CA ARG A 20 4.48 1.61 -4.30
C ARG A 20 4.13 2.29 -2.97
N TYR A 21 2.93 2.86 -2.89
CA TYR A 21 2.46 3.50 -1.67
C TYR A 21 2.37 2.51 -0.49
N ILE A 22 1.84 1.30 -0.74
CA ILE A 22 1.78 0.23 0.28
C ILE A 22 3.19 -0.12 0.77
N GLN A 23 4.14 -0.34 -0.14
CA GLN A 23 5.54 -0.69 0.20
C GLN A 23 6.18 0.35 1.12
N MET A 24 6.05 1.63 0.75
CA MET A 24 6.57 2.76 1.56
C MET A 24 5.87 2.87 2.92
N THR A 25 4.56 2.64 2.95
CA THR A 25 3.76 2.74 4.17
C THR A 25 4.13 1.65 5.18
N ILE A 26 4.32 0.40 4.75
CA ILE A 26 4.76 -0.70 5.63
C ILE A 26 6.09 -0.33 6.30
N ARG A 27 7.06 0.13 5.50
CA ARG A 27 8.37 0.53 6.00
C ARG A 27 8.29 1.67 7.01
N ARG A 28 7.50 2.71 6.69
CA ARG A 28 7.30 3.86 7.56
C ARG A 28 6.68 3.44 8.89
N LEU A 29 5.56 2.71 8.86
CA LEU A 29 4.85 2.28 10.08
C LEU A 29 5.75 1.41 10.97
N ARG A 30 6.53 0.51 10.36
CA ARG A 30 7.52 -0.28 11.08
C ARG A 30 8.55 0.60 11.81
N GLN A 31 9.07 1.61 11.12
CA GLN A 31 10.05 2.55 11.67
C GLN A 31 9.44 3.43 12.76
N ASP A 32 8.21 3.91 12.58
CA ASP A 32 7.48 4.72 13.57
C ASP A 32 7.26 3.94 14.88
N MET A 33 7.13 2.61 14.82
CA MET A 33 7.07 1.74 16.00
C MET A 33 8.43 1.22 16.50
N ASN A 34 9.55 1.66 15.91
CA ASN A 34 10.90 1.18 16.22
C ASN A 34 11.08 -0.35 16.10
N LEU A 35 10.38 -0.97 15.15
CA LEU A 35 10.48 -2.41 14.92
C LEU A 35 11.57 -2.72 13.87
N THR A 36 12.34 -3.77 14.12
CA THR A 36 13.11 -4.44 13.06
C THR A 36 12.17 -5.19 12.12
N GLN A 37 12.62 -5.49 10.90
CA GLN A 37 11.84 -6.30 9.95
C GLN A 37 11.51 -7.70 10.52
N ALA A 38 12.44 -8.30 11.29
CA ALA A 38 12.21 -9.57 11.97
C ALA A 38 11.13 -9.47 13.06
N GLN A 39 11.10 -8.37 13.82
CA GLN A 39 10.08 -8.14 14.85
C GLN A 39 8.71 -7.93 14.22
N LEU A 40 8.61 -7.11 13.17
CA LEU A 40 7.34 -6.95 12.43
C LEU A 40 6.82 -8.29 11.92
N GLY A 41 7.67 -9.10 11.27
CA GLY A 41 7.27 -10.40 10.74
C GLY A 41 6.72 -11.35 11.80
N LYS A 42 7.24 -11.29 13.03
CA LYS A 42 6.76 -12.09 14.17
C LYS A 42 5.47 -11.56 14.81
N SER A 43 5.15 -10.29 14.62
CA SER A 43 3.96 -9.64 15.19
C SER A 43 2.69 -9.88 14.36
N LEU A 44 2.81 -10.41 13.15
CA LEU A 44 1.67 -10.73 12.29
C LEU A 44 0.92 -11.99 12.79
N VAL A 45 -0.38 -12.05 12.53
CA VAL A 45 -1.25 -13.20 12.82
C VAL A 45 -0.72 -14.48 12.17
N THR A 46 -0.25 -14.37 10.93
CA THR A 46 0.54 -15.43 10.28
C THR A 46 1.99 -14.96 10.21
N PRO A 47 2.86 -15.44 11.12
CA PRO A 47 4.24 -14.98 11.19
C PRO A 47 5.00 -15.24 9.88
N VAL A 48 5.85 -14.29 9.52
CA VAL A 48 6.76 -14.40 8.39
C VAL A 48 8.18 -14.06 8.81
N ASP A 49 9.16 -14.46 8.00
CA ASP A 49 10.55 -14.15 8.27
C ASP A 49 10.93 -12.70 7.89
N GLN A 50 12.12 -12.30 8.30
CA GLN A 50 12.66 -10.97 8.01
C GLN A 50 12.82 -10.71 6.51
N ALA A 51 13.20 -11.75 5.74
CA ALA A 51 13.41 -11.65 4.30
C ALA A 51 12.09 -11.33 3.58
N THR A 52 10.98 -11.91 4.03
CA THR A 52 9.63 -11.66 3.51
C THR A 52 9.23 -10.21 3.72
N ILE A 53 9.41 -9.67 4.93
CA ILE A 53 9.16 -8.23 5.19
C ILE A 53 10.05 -7.34 4.32
N SER A 54 11.33 -7.69 4.16
CA SER A 54 12.26 -6.96 3.28
C SER A 54 11.81 -6.97 1.81
N ASN A 55 11.32 -8.11 1.33
CA ASN A 55 10.79 -8.24 -0.04
C ASN A 55 9.52 -7.40 -0.24
N TRP A 56 8.64 -7.32 0.77
CA TRP A 56 7.47 -6.45 0.72
C TRP A 56 7.86 -4.97 0.73
N GLU A 57 8.74 -4.54 1.62
CA GLU A 57 9.17 -3.13 1.70
C GLU A 57 9.97 -2.65 0.48
N SER A 58 10.59 -3.57 -0.25
CA SER A 58 11.31 -3.28 -1.50
C SER A 58 10.50 -3.52 -2.77
N GLY A 59 9.29 -4.09 -2.65
CA GLY A 59 8.43 -4.40 -3.79
C GLY A 59 8.89 -5.59 -4.63
N LYS A 60 9.82 -6.42 -4.14
CA LYS A 60 10.25 -7.66 -4.82
C LYS A 60 9.13 -8.69 -4.88
N THR A 61 8.32 -8.76 -3.82
CA THR A 61 7.13 -9.60 -3.76
C THR A 61 5.95 -8.80 -3.24
N GLU A 62 4.76 -9.16 -3.70
CA GLU A 62 3.52 -8.60 -3.21
C GLU A 62 3.04 -9.40 -2.00
N LEU A 63 2.43 -8.70 -1.05
CA LEU A 63 1.71 -9.30 0.04
C LEU A 63 0.25 -9.60 -0.38
N SER A 64 -0.36 -10.60 0.25
CA SER A 64 -1.78 -10.88 0.06
C SER A 64 -2.65 -9.77 0.68
N ALA A 65 -3.93 -9.72 0.29
CA ALA A 65 -4.89 -8.81 0.91
C ALA A 65 -5.05 -9.06 2.43
N SER A 66 -4.96 -10.32 2.87
CA SER A 66 -5.02 -10.67 4.30
C SER A 66 -3.79 -10.19 5.07
N GLN A 67 -2.60 -10.31 4.49
CA GLN A 67 -1.36 -9.79 5.08
C GLN A 67 -1.38 -8.27 5.17
N LEU A 68 -1.92 -7.58 4.16
CA LEU A 68 -2.08 -6.13 4.19
C LEU A 68 -2.95 -5.71 5.36
N LEU A 69 -4.12 -6.36 5.49
CA LEU A 69 -5.08 -6.06 6.53
C LEU A 69 -4.47 -6.30 7.93
N ASP A 70 -3.76 -7.40 8.12
CA ASP A 70 -3.11 -7.75 9.37
C ASP A 70 -2.06 -6.71 9.79
N VAL A 71 -1.18 -6.33 8.85
CA VAL A 71 -0.21 -5.24 9.05
C VAL A 71 -0.94 -3.95 9.46
N MET A 72 -2.03 -3.57 8.77
CA MET A 72 -2.78 -2.35 9.09
C MET A 72 -3.42 -2.39 10.49
N MET A 73 -3.98 -3.52 10.88
CA MET A 73 -4.59 -3.73 12.20
C MET A 73 -3.55 -3.66 13.32
N LEU A 74 -2.34 -4.19 13.11
CA LEU A 74 -1.25 -4.12 14.07
C LEU A 74 -0.89 -2.68 14.44
N PHE A 75 -0.96 -1.75 13.48
CA PHE A 75 -0.62 -0.35 13.69
C PHE A 75 -1.79 0.51 14.20
N GLY A 76 -2.96 -0.08 14.50
CA GLY A 76 -4.13 0.65 15.02
C GLY A 76 -4.70 1.72 14.07
N LYS A 77 -4.26 1.74 12.81
CA LYS A 77 -4.73 2.65 11.77
C LYS A 77 -5.62 1.87 10.81
N PRO A 78 -6.96 1.88 10.96
CA PRO A 78 -7.87 1.34 9.96
C PRO A 78 -7.97 2.33 8.78
N ASN A 79 -6.83 2.75 8.20
CA ASN A 79 -6.82 3.79 7.17
C ASN A 79 -6.71 3.21 5.76
N PHE A 80 -7.40 2.09 5.52
CA PHE A 80 -7.78 1.68 4.17
C PHE A 80 -8.53 2.83 3.46
N LEU A 81 -9.31 3.63 4.21
CA LEU A 81 -9.98 4.83 3.70
C LEU A 81 -8.99 5.94 3.27
N MET A 82 -7.97 6.29 4.05
CA MET A 82 -6.96 7.27 3.60
C MET A 82 -6.11 6.77 2.41
N LEU A 83 -5.92 5.46 2.28
CA LEU A 83 -5.21 4.85 1.14
C LEU A 83 -6.04 4.93 -0.16
N LEU A 84 -7.37 4.95 -0.05
CA LEU A 84 -8.30 5.17 -1.16
C LEU A 84 -8.55 6.67 -1.43
N GLU A 85 -8.60 7.52 -0.40
CA GLU A 85 -8.84 8.97 -0.57
C GLU A 85 -7.67 9.69 -1.27
N GLN A 86 -6.44 9.16 -1.16
CA GLN A 86 -5.28 9.71 -1.89
C GLN A 86 -5.33 9.46 -3.40
N SER A 87 -6.20 8.59 -3.91
CA SER A 87 -6.41 8.45 -5.35
C SER A 87 -7.30 9.54 -5.96
N ASP A 88 -8.08 10.26 -5.15
CA ASP A 88 -8.93 11.37 -5.62
C ASP A 88 -8.23 12.75 -5.51
N ALA A 89 -7.30 12.91 -4.56
CA ALA A 89 -6.59 14.17 -4.36
C ALA A 89 -5.58 14.52 -5.47
N SER A 90 -5.07 13.53 -6.20
CA SER A 90 -4.11 13.75 -7.30
C SER A 90 -4.77 14.23 -8.60
N ASP A 91 -6.06 13.93 -8.82
CA ASP A 91 -6.84 14.44 -9.96
C ASP A 91 -7.26 15.92 -9.77
N MET A 92 -7.46 16.36 -8.53
CA MET A 92 -7.81 17.75 -8.21
C MET A 92 -6.60 18.70 -8.30
N ALA A 93 -5.40 18.25 -7.95
CA ALA A 93 -4.19 19.08 -8.03
C ALA A 93 -3.67 19.31 -9.46
N PHE A 94 -4.00 18.41 -10.41
CA PHE A 94 -3.60 18.54 -11.81
C PHE A 94 -4.53 19.47 -12.61
N THR A 95 -5.81 19.55 -12.23
CA THR A 95 -6.82 20.39 -12.87
C THR A 95 -6.68 21.87 -12.49
N GLU A 96 -6.28 22.17 -11.25
CA GLU A 96 -6.02 23.55 -10.82
C GLU A 96 -4.78 24.19 -11.48
N ARG A 97 -3.73 23.42 -11.77
CA ARG A 97 -2.51 23.95 -12.43
C ARG A 97 -2.66 24.25 -13.93
N LYS A 98 -3.73 23.77 -14.57
CA LYS A 98 -4.03 24.06 -15.99
C LYS A 98 -5.01 25.21 -16.18
N SER A 99 -5.59 25.72 -15.10
CA SER A 99 -6.62 26.77 -15.13
C SER A 99 -6.15 28.10 -14.53
N ALA A 100 -4.84 28.23 -14.28
CA ALA A 100 -4.17 29.44 -13.78
C ALA A 100 -3.18 29.98 -14.82
#